data_AF-A0A9D1A017-F1
#
_entry.id   AF-A0A9D1A017-F1
#
_cell.length_a   1.000
_cell.length_b   1.000
_cell.length_c   1.000
_cell.angle_alpha   90.00
_cell.angle_beta   90.00
_cell.angle_gamma   90.00
#
_symmetry.space_group_name_H-M   'P 1'
#
loop_
_entity.id
_entity.type
_entity.pdbx_description
1 polymer ?
#
loop_
_entity_poly.entity_id
_entity_poly.type
_entity_poly.pdbx_seq_one_letter_code
_entity_poly.pdbx_strand_id
1 'polypeptide(L)'
;MIYLTGDIHGQYDIHKLATRGLANQDIAPKEGDFLVVCGDFGLVWNKRQNSEERYWLRWLAKKPWTTLFVDGNHENFDRLGAYPTEEWNGGLVHPVHEKVYHLMRGQTYDLEGVRLFTLGGAHSHDMPWRKEGVSWWPQEMPSDDELRQSEAALDACGRSVDVVVTHCAPTLVQGRIDPTFETDRLTDYLEHVRETVSFKRWFFGHYHLDRDYDDGFSALYERVVPFVR
;
A
#
# COMPACT_ATOMS: atom_id res chain seq x y z
N MET A 1 -11.20 -13.47 -3.12
CA MET A 1 -10.04 -13.69 -2.19
C MET A 1 -9.13 -12.46 -2.24
N ILE A 2 -8.45 -12.14 -1.14
CA ILE A 2 -7.51 -11.00 -1.08
C ILE A 2 -6.10 -11.53 -0.85
N TYR A 3 -5.16 -11.07 -1.66
CA TYR A 3 -3.73 -11.35 -1.55
C TYR A 3 -2.97 -10.06 -1.27
N LEU A 4 -1.89 -10.14 -0.53
CA LEU A 4 -1.08 -8.98 -0.13
C LEU A 4 0.40 -9.22 -0.42
N THR A 5 1.09 -8.17 -0.82
CA THR A 5 2.54 -8.13 -1.07
C THR A 5 3.04 -6.71 -0.85
N GLY A 6 4.36 -6.49 -0.88
CA GLY A 6 4.96 -5.16 -0.78
C GLY A 6 5.85 -4.84 -1.97
N ASP A 7 6.10 -3.54 -2.14
CA ASP A 7 7.33 -3.00 -2.74
C ASP A 7 7.71 -3.72 -4.05
N ILE A 8 6.89 -3.51 -5.08
CA ILE A 8 7.15 -4.12 -6.39
C ILE A 8 8.12 -3.29 -7.22
N HIS A 9 8.33 -2.02 -6.84
CA HIS A 9 9.24 -1.07 -7.48
C HIS A 9 9.15 -1.07 -9.01
N GLY A 10 7.93 -1.14 -9.55
CA GLY A 10 7.71 -1.31 -10.97
C GLY A 10 8.43 -2.54 -11.53
N GLN A 11 9.39 -2.35 -12.43
CA GLN A 11 10.01 -3.48 -13.13
C GLN A 11 10.99 -4.30 -12.30
N TYR A 12 11.48 -3.78 -11.17
CA TYR A 12 12.53 -4.43 -10.41
C TYR A 12 12.01 -5.68 -9.70
N ASP A 13 10.85 -5.59 -9.04
CA ASP A 13 10.36 -6.68 -8.18
C ASP A 13 8.99 -7.24 -8.58
N ILE A 14 8.31 -6.67 -9.59
CA ILE A 14 7.02 -7.19 -10.11
C ILE A 14 7.08 -8.64 -10.60
N HIS A 15 8.27 -9.19 -10.85
CA HIS A 15 8.46 -10.57 -11.25
C HIS A 15 7.96 -11.58 -10.19
N LYS A 16 7.87 -11.20 -8.91
CA LYS A 16 7.25 -11.99 -7.85
C LYS A 16 5.77 -12.31 -8.14
N LEU A 17 5.11 -11.48 -8.95
CA LEU A 17 3.71 -11.62 -9.39
C LEU A 17 3.55 -12.39 -10.73
N ALA A 18 4.65 -12.85 -11.31
CA ALA A 18 4.61 -13.73 -12.48
C ALA A 18 4.04 -15.10 -12.09
N THR A 19 3.49 -15.85 -13.06
CA THR A 19 2.87 -17.16 -12.81
C THR A 19 3.80 -18.11 -12.05
N ARG A 20 5.08 -18.14 -12.41
CA ARG A 20 6.09 -18.94 -11.71
C ARG A 20 6.38 -18.42 -10.30
N GLY A 21 6.45 -17.10 -10.12
CA GLY A 21 6.68 -16.47 -8.81
C GLY A 21 5.58 -16.80 -7.81
N LEU A 22 4.31 -16.71 -8.26
CA LEU A 22 3.15 -17.08 -7.44
C LEU A 22 3.07 -18.58 -7.20
N ALA A 23 3.30 -19.41 -8.22
CA ALA A 23 3.26 -20.87 -8.08
C ALA A 23 4.33 -21.40 -7.11
N ASN A 24 5.52 -20.79 -7.08
CA ASN A 24 6.57 -21.15 -6.11
C ASN A 24 6.17 -20.86 -4.64
N GLN A 25 5.12 -20.07 -4.43
CA GLN A 25 4.58 -19.70 -3.13
C GLN A 25 3.21 -20.36 -2.86
N ASP A 26 2.81 -21.32 -3.69
CA ASP A 26 1.49 -21.96 -3.66
C ASP A 26 0.31 -20.97 -3.79
N ILE A 27 0.55 -19.84 -4.48
CA ILE A 27 -0.45 -18.81 -4.75
C ILE A 27 -1.01 -18.95 -6.17
N ALA A 28 -2.33 -19.02 -6.28
CA ALA A 28 -3.04 -19.12 -7.55
C ALA A 28 -4.33 -18.28 -7.53
N PRO A 29 -4.23 -16.96 -7.71
CA PRO A 29 -5.40 -16.08 -7.72
C PRO A 29 -6.28 -16.36 -8.95
N LYS A 30 -7.59 -16.18 -8.77
CA LYS A 30 -8.65 -16.45 -9.74
C LYS A 30 -9.34 -15.17 -10.17
N GLU A 31 -10.21 -15.28 -11.18
CA GLU A 31 -11.00 -14.14 -11.63
C GLU A 31 -11.85 -13.59 -10.48
N GLY A 32 -11.79 -12.28 -10.27
CA GLY A 32 -12.49 -11.59 -9.18
C GLY A 32 -11.68 -11.43 -7.89
N ASP A 33 -10.52 -12.07 -7.76
CA ASP A 33 -9.65 -11.86 -6.60
C ASP A 33 -9.01 -10.45 -6.61
N PHE A 34 -8.49 -10.03 -5.45
CA PHE A 34 -7.74 -8.79 -5.27
C PHE A 34 -6.29 -9.07 -4.89
N LEU A 35 -5.36 -8.27 -5.41
CA LEU A 35 -3.97 -8.24 -4.97
C LEU A 35 -3.63 -6.82 -4.52
N VAL A 36 -3.30 -6.65 -3.25
CA VAL A 36 -2.95 -5.37 -2.64
C VAL A 36 -1.44 -5.25 -2.47
N VAL A 37 -0.85 -4.18 -3.00
CA VAL A 37 0.56 -3.82 -2.83
C VAL A 37 0.70 -2.77 -1.72
N CYS A 38 1.51 -3.07 -0.70
CA CYS A 38 1.71 -2.27 0.51
C CYS A 38 2.74 -1.13 0.30
N GLY A 39 2.52 -0.30 -0.73
CA GLY A 39 3.40 0.81 -1.08
C GLY A 39 4.50 0.46 -2.09
N ASP A 40 5.21 1.49 -2.53
CA ASP A 40 6.29 1.43 -3.53
C ASP A 40 5.91 0.59 -4.76
N PHE A 41 4.78 0.97 -5.35
CA PHE A 41 4.22 0.36 -6.55
C PHE A 41 5.10 0.64 -7.77
N GLY A 42 5.71 1.83 -7.85
CA GLY A 42 6.75 2.16 -8.82
C GLY A 42 6.34 2.22 -10.30
N LEU A 43 5.06 1.97 -10.63
CA LEU A 43 4.52 2.15 -12.01
C LEU A 43 3.86 3.53 -12.23
N VAL A 44 3.90 4.38 -11.20
CA VAL A 44 3.49 5.79 -11.23
C VAL A 44 4.65 6.66 -10.74
N TRP A 45 5.80 6.56 -11.41
CA TRP A 45 7.04 7.25 -11.00
C TRP A 45 7.47 8.34 -11.99
N ASN A 46 7.40 8.03 -13.29
CA ASN A 46 7.86 8.95 -14.31
C ASN A 46 6.90 10.14 -14.42
N LYS A 47 7.45 11.34 -14.70
CA LYS A 47 6.65 12.57 -14.91
C LYS A 47 5.52 12.40 -15.93
N ARG A 48 5.72 11.52 -16.91
CA ARG A 48 4.69 11.04 -17.84
C ARG A 48 4.83 9.54 -17.99
N GLN A 49 3.71 8.86 -18.25
CA GLN A 49 3.72 7.41 -18.42
C GLN A 49 4.62 6.98 -19.59
N ASN A 50 5.75 6.34 -19.27
CA ASN A 50 6.70 5.86 -20.27
C ASN A 50 6.25 4.48 -20.84
N SER A 51 7.03 3.91 -21.77
CA SER A 51 6.70 2.62 -22.39
C SER A 51 6.75 1.44 -21.43
N GLU A 52 7.62 1.50 -20.42
CA GLU A 52 7.84 0.44 -19.44
C GLU A 52 6.68 0.37 -18.44
N GLU A 53 6.29 1.49 -17.84
CA GLU A 53 5.12 1.59 -16.97
C GLU A 53 3.85 1.14 -17.72
N ARG A 54 3.69 1.55 -18.98
CA ARG A 54 2.57 1.14 -19.82
C ARG A 54 2.57 -0.37 -20.11
N TYR A 55 3.74 -0.96 -20.30
CA TYR A 55 3.87 -2.40 -20.50
C TYR A 55 3.41 -3.15 -19.24
N TRP A 56 3.93 -2.78 -18.07
CA TRP A 56 3.61 -3.45 -16.81
C TRP A 56 2.17 -3.21 -16.35
N LEU A 57 1.60 -2.02 -16.53
CA LEU A 57 0.19 -1.77 -16.25
C LEU A 57 -0.74 -2.61 -17.14
N ARG A 58 -0.42 -2.76 -18.44
CA ARG A 58 -1.15 -3.68 -19.34
C ARG A 58 -0.95 -5.14 -18.97
N TRP A 59 0.21 -5.50 -18.42
CA TRP A 59 0.48 -6.84 -17.95
C TRP A 59 -0.34 -7.16 -16.69
N LEU A 60 -0.45 -6.22 -15.75
CA LEU A 60 -1.32 -6.32 -14.56
C LEU A 60 -2.79 -6.38 -14.94
N ALA A 61 -3.24 -5.58 -15.91
CA ALA A 61 -4.63 -5.59 -16.40
C ALA A 61 -5.07 -6.96 -16.97
N LYS A 62 -4.13 -7.77 -17.45
CA LYS A 62 -4.40 -9.13 -17.98
C LYS A 62 -4.43 -10.21 -16.90
N LYS A 63 -4.16 -9.86 -15.65
CA LYS A 63 -4.17 -10.82 -14.54
C LYS A 63 -5.60 -11.15 -14.14
N PRO A 64 -5.84 -12.34 -13.57
CA PRO A 64 -7.18 -12.71 -13.14
C PRO A 64 -7.66 -11.89 -11.93
N TRP A 65 -6.76 -11.25 -11.19
CA TRP A 65 -7.13 -10.37 -10.07
C TRP A 65 -7.22 -8.90 -10.47
N THR A 66 -7.82 -8.08 -9.60
CA THR A 66 -7.71 -6.62 -9.62
C THR A 66 -6.52 -6.19 -8.76
N THR A 67 -5.60 -5.39 -9.30
CA THR A 67 -4.45 -4.87 -8.53
C THR A 67 -4.84 -3.59 -7.84
N LEU A 68 -4.59 -3.56 -6.53
CA LEU A 68 -4.77 -2.41 -5.65
C LEU A 68 -3.41 -2.05 -5.06
N PHE A 69 -3.17 -0.78 -4.78
CA PHE A 69 -1.97 -0.36 -4.04
C PHE A 69 -2.26 0.85 -3.17
N VAL A 70 -1.61 0.93 -2.02
CA VAL A 70 -1.42 2.19 -1.30
C VAL A 70 -0.13 2.83 -1.81
N ASP A 71 -0.02 4.16 -1.78
CA ASP A 71 1.25 4.83 -2.08
C ASP A 71 2.30 4.58 -0.97
N GLY A 72 3.57 4.61 -1.35
CA GLY A 72 4.72 4.65 -0.45
C GLY A 72 5.51 5.95 -0.64
N ASN A 73 6.83 5.89 -0.43
CA ASN A 73 7.70 7.05 -0.66
C ASN A 73 8.38 7.04 -2.05
N HIS A 74 8.09 6.05 -2.88
CA HIS A 74 8.56 5.93 -4.27
C HIS A 74 7.45 6.08 -5.31
N GLU A 75 6.57 7.06 -5.11
CA GLU A 75 5.57 7.48 -6.08
C GLU A 75 5.76 8.92 -6.55
N ASN A 76 5.27 9.22 -7.75
CA ASN A 76 5.19 10.57 -8.26
C ASN A 76 3.87 11.21 -7.84
N PHE A 77 3.90 12.00 -6.78
CA PHE A 77 2.70 12.58 -6.18
C PHE A 77 2.00 13.61 -7.09
N ASP A 78 2.74 14.33 -7.93
CA ASP A 78 2.13 15.21 -8.95
C ASP A 78 1.29 14.41 -9.93
N ARG A 79 1.78 13.24 -10.34
CA ARG A 79 1.08 12.37 -11.29
C ARG A 79 -0.05 11.61 -10.63
N LEU A 80 0.13 11.12 -9.40
CA LEU A 80 -0.95 10.48 -8.63
C LEU A 80 -2.11 11.45 -8.42
N GLY A 81 -1.85 12.68 -7.96
CA GLY A 81 -2.87 13.69 -7.73
C GLY A 81 -3.53 14.25 -9.01
N ALA A 82 -3.01 13.92 -10.19
CA ALA A 82 -3.59 14.32 -11.47
C ALA A 82 -4.57 13.28 -12.06
N TYR A 83 -4.64 12.07 -11.50
CA TYR A 83 -5.67 11.10 -11.89
C TYR A 83 -7.05 11.57 -11.39
N PRO A 84 -8.14 11.22 -12.09
CA PRO A 84 -9.48 11.47 -11.57
C PRO A 84 -9.71 10.69 -10.26
N THR A 85 -10.60 11.18 -9.44
CA THR A 85 -11.06 10.48 -8.23
C THR A 85 -12.41 9.83 -8.51
N GLU A 86 -12.57 8.58 -8.10
CA GLU A 86 -13.81 7.82 -8.25
C GLU A 86 -14.17 7.11 -6.93
N GLU A 87 -15.47 6.98 -6.64
CA GLU A 87 -15.95 6.09 -5.57
C GLU A 87 -15.90 4.64 -6.06
N TRP A 88 -15.27 3.77 -5.28
CA TRP A 88 -15.12 2.37 -5.60
C TRP A 88 -15.05 1.52 -4.31
N ASN A 89 -15.93 0.51 -4.20
CA ASN A 89 -15.99 -0.39 -3.05
C ASN A 89 -16.02 0.30 -1.67
N GLY A 90 -16.73 1.43 -1.57
CA GLY A 90 -16.94 2.15 -0.31
C GLY A 90 -15.91 3.22 0.03
N GLY A 91 -14.85 3.39 -0.77
CA GLY A 91 -13.84 4.43 -0.59
C GLY A 91 -13.48 5.13 -1.90
N LEU A 92 -12.65 6.17 -1.82
CA LEU A 92 -12.17 6.88 -3.00
C LEU A 92 -10.91 6.23 -3.58
N VAL A 93 -10.80 6.17 -4.90
CA VAL A 93 -9.62 5.63 -5.61
C VAL A 93 -9.15 6.56 -6.71
N HIS A 94 -7.87 6.41 -7.09
CA HIS A 94 -7.42 6.85 -8.42
C HIS A 94 -7.38 5.64 -9.38
N PRO A 95 -8.15 5.63 -10.49
CA PRO A 95 -8.09 4.58 -11.49
C PRO A 95 -6.86 4.79 -12.39
N VAL A 96 -5.75 4.15 -12.02
CA VAL A 96 -4.46 4.33 -12.71
C VAL A 96 -4.45 3.66 -14.09
N HIS A 97 -5.09 2.50 -14.19
CA HIS A 97 -5.29 1.73 -15.42
C HIS A 97 -6.46 0.75 -15.23
N GLU A 98 -6.96 0.15 -16.31
CA GLU A 98 -7.90 -0.98 -16.22
C GLU A 98 -7.41 -2.05 -15.23
N LYS A 99 -8.27 -2.41 -14.25
CA LYS A 99 -8.00 -3.34 -13.14
C LYS A 99 -6.80 -2.94 -12.25
N VAL A 100 -6.38 -1.68 -12.25
CA VAL A 100 -5.30 -1.15 -11.39
C VAL A 100 -5.74 0.14 -10.71
N TYR A 101 -5.93 0.08 -9.38
CA TYR A 101 -6.42 1.21 -8.59
C TYR A 101 -5.43 1.58 -7.48
N HIS A 102 -5.22 2.88 -7.33
CA HIS A 102 -4.62 3.44 -6.12
C HIS A 102 -5.73 3.60 -5.07
N LEU A 103 -5.56 2.94 -3.93
CA LEU A 103 -6.41 3.13 -2.76
C LEU A 103 -5.96 4.40 -2.04
N MET A 104 -6.81 5.44 -2.07
CA MET A 104 -6.47 6.71 -1.45
C MET A 104 -6.29 6.58 0.07
N ARG A 105 -5.47 7.48 0.61
CA ARG A 105 -5.16 7.55 2.04
C ARG A 105 -6.42 7.85 2.87
N GLY A 106 -6.48 7.26 4.06
CA GLY A 106 -7.52 7.53 5.04
C GLY A 106 -8.92 7.04 4.64
N GLN A 107 -8.99 6.04 3.77
CA GLN A 107 -10.25 5.46 3.31
C GLN A 107 -10.46 4.08 3.94
N THR A 108 -11.71 3.64 3.93
CA THR A 108 -12.05 2.22 4.17
C THR A 108 -12.72 1.64 2.92
N TYR A 109 -12.49 0.36 2.67
CA TYR A 109 -13.04 -0.37 1.54
C TYR A 109 -13.71 -1.66 2.00
N ASP A 110 -14.77 -2.06 1.30
CA ASP A 110 -15.38 -3.38 1.42
C ASP A 110 -14.99 -4.23 0.21
N LEU A 111 -14.09 -5.19 0.43
CA LEU A 111 -13.62 -6.12 -0.59
C LEU A 111 -14.22 -7.50 -0.29
N GLU A 112 -15.37 -7.81 -0.90
CA GLU A 112 -16.11 -9.06 -0.68
C GLU A 112 -16.45 -9.30 0.81
N GLY A 113 -16.88 -8.24 1.52
CA GLY A 113 -17.23 -8.29 2.93
C GLY A 113 -16.04 -8.31 3.89
N VAL A 114 -14.81 -8.10 3.38
CA VAL A 114 -13.61 -7.80 4.16
C VAL A 114 -13.43 -6.29 4.22
N ARG A 115 -13.44 -5.73 5.43
CA ARG A 115 -13.20 -4.30 5.63
C ARG A 115 -11.70 -4.00 5.70
N LEU A 116 -11.22 -3.22 4.74
CA LEU A 116 -9.83 -2.81 4.62
C LEU A 116 -9.69 -1.31 4.96
N PHE A 117 -8.75 -0.93 5.82
CA PHE A 117 -8.34 0.47 6.00
C PHE A 117 -6.98 0.71 5.35
N THR A 118 -6.80 1.86 4.70
CA THR A 118 -5.55 2.22 4.00
C THR A 118 -4.95 3.53 4.46
N LEU A 119 -3.63 3.51 4.67
CA LEU A 119 -2.86 4.74 4.81
C LEU A 119 -1.44 4.53 4.26
N GLY A 120 -1.21 5.09 3.07
CA GLY A 120 0.09 5.13 2.42
C GLY A 120 1.04 6.18 3.01
N GLY A 121 2.21 6.27 2.38
CA GLY A 121 3.27 7.22 2.73
C GLY A 121 4.38 6.63 3.60
N ALA A 122 5.54 7.25 3.50
CA ALA A 122 6.71 7.04 4.37
C ALA A 122 7.68 8.22 4.22
N HIS A 123 8.57 8.40 5.19
CA HIS A 123 9.60 9.43 5.11
C HIS A 123 10.82 8.92 4.33
N SER A 124 11.18 9.58 3.22
CA SER A 124 12.43 9.26 2.50
C SER A 124 13.68 9.70 3.28
N HIS A 125 14.45 8.73 3.77
CA HIS A 125 15.72 8.99 4.47
C HIS A 125 16.82 9.58 3.57
N ASP A 126 16.75 9.35 2.26
CA ASP A 126 17.68 9.88 1.26
C ASP A 126 17.19 11.20 0.63
N MET A 127 16.14 11.83 1.20
CA MET A 127 15.68 13.17 0.83
C MET A 127 16.82 14.19 0.65
N PRO A 128 17.87 14.25 1.51
CA PRO A 128 18.97 15.21 1.34
C PRO A 128 19.71 15.10 -0.01
N TRP A 129 19.62 13.96 -0.69
CA TRP A 129 20.27 13.68 -1.96
C TRP A 129 19.31 13.72 -3.16
N ARG A 130 18.02 13.97 -2.92
CA ARG A 130 16.95 13.99 -3.92
C ARG A 130 16.59 15.41 -4.30
N LYS A 131 15.85 15.55 -5.40
CA LYS A 131 15.34 16.83 -5.87
C LYS A 131 13.82 16.88 -5.70
N GLU A 132 13.36 17.84 -4.92
CA GLU A 132 11.94 18.12 -4.71
C GLU A 132 11.19 18.30 -6.04
N GLY A 133 10.03 17.65 -6.16
CA GLY A 133 9.20 17.65 -7.36
C GLY A 133 9.72 16.80 -8.52
N VAL A 134 10.82 16.04 -8.31
CA VAL A 134 11.44 15.21 -9.35
C VAL A 134 11.72 13.79 -8.88
N SER A 135 12.32 13.64 -7.70
CA SER A 135 12.65 12.34 -7.11
C SER A 135 12.28 12.24 -5.63
N TRP A 136 11.66 13.29 -5.10
CA TRP A 136 11.12 13.37 -3.75
C TRP A 136 9.97 14.38 -3.72
N TRP A 137 8.97 14.14 -2.88
CA TRP A 137 7.83 15.04 -2.69
C TRP A 137 7.49 15.19 -1.20
N PRO A 138 7.16 16.41 -0.72
CA PRO A 138 6.60 16.59 0.63
C PRO A 138 5.34 15.74 0.87
N GLN A 139 4.59 15.44 -0.20
CA GLN A 139 3.39 14.62 -0.20
C GLN A 139 3.65 13.12 0.09
N GLU A 140 4.91 12.68 0.13
CA GLU A 140 5.27 11.35 0.68
C GLU A 140 4.73 11.17 2.10
N MET A 141 4.62 12.27 2.86
CA MET A 141 3.95 12.29 4.16
C MET A 141 2.47 12.63 4.02
N PRO A 142 1.56 11.95 4.73
CA PRO A 142 0.15 12.32 4.78
C PRO A 142 -0.07 13.73 5.32
N SER A 143 -0.97 14.45 4.67
CA SER A 143 -1.42 15.77 5.10
C SER A 143 -2.36 15.69 6.31
N ASP A 144 -2.51 16.81 7.01
CA ASP A 144 -3.46 16.91 8.13
C ASP A 144 -4.90 16.57 7.72
N ASP A 145 -5.28 16.89 6.47
CA ASP A 145 -6.60 16.55 5.94
C ASP A 145 -6.77 15.04 5.73
N GLU A 146 -5.75 14.35 5.22
CA GLU A 146 -5.76 12.88 5.05
C GLU A 146 -5.81 12.17 6.41
N LEU A 147 -5.11 12.69 7.43
CA LEU A 147 -5.18 12.16 8.80
C LEU A 147 -6.55 12.41 9.43
N ARG A 148 -7.16 13.59 9.22
CA ARG A 148 -8.54 13.84 9.67
C ARG A 148 -9.55 12.93 8.97
N GLN A 149 -9.38 12.69 7.67
CA GLN A 149 -10.22 11.76 6.91
C GLN A 149 -10.07 10.33 7.44
N SER A 150 -8.85 9.93 7.78
CA SER A 150 -8.54 8.63 8.39
C SER A 150 -9.34 8.43 9.68
N GLU A 151 -9.33 9.41 10.60
CA GLU A 151 -10.13 9.34 11.83
C GLU A 151 -11.63 9.25 11.55
N ALA A 152 -12.14 10.08 10.63
CA ALA A 152 -13.57 10.06 10.28
C ALA A 152 -13.99 8.70 9.68
N ALA A 153 -13.17 8.11 8.82
CA ALA A 153 -13.43 6.81 8.21
C ALA A 153 -13.39 5.67 9.24
N LEU A 154 -12.41 5.69 10.14
CA LEU A 154 -12.30 4.72 11.24
C LEU A 154 -13.47 4.85 12.20
N ASP A 155 -13.87 6.06 12.60
CA ASP A 155 -15.01 6.28 13.49
C ASP A 155 -16.33 5.81 12.84
N ALA A 156 -16.52 6.08 11.56
CA ALA A 156 -17.70 5.64 10.81
C ALA A 156 -17.85 4.11 10.77
N CYS A 157 -16.74 3.36 10.85
CA CYS A 157 -16.74 1.91 10.89
C CYS A 157 -16.66 1.33 12.32
N GLY A 158 -16.83 2.17 13.35
CA GLY A 158 -16.76 1.77 14.76
C GLY A 158 -15.35 1.40 15.22
N ARG A 159 -14.32 1.92 14.53
CA ARG A 159 -12.90 1.62 14.72
C ARG A 159 -12.58 0.13 14.73
N SER A 160 -13.29 -0.62 13.89
CA SER A 160 -13.07 -2.05 13.68
C SER A 160 -13.02 -2.37 12.19
N VAL A 161 -11.91 -2.96 11.77
CA VAL A 161 -11.62 -3.38 10.40
C VAL A 161 -11.07 -4.79 10.40
N ASP A 162 -11.14 -5.51 9.28
CA ASP A 162 -10.51 -6.82 9.19
C ASP A 162 -9.01 -6.66 8.93
N VAL A 163 -8.64 -5.75 8.03
CA VAL A 163 -7.27 -5.57 7.55
C VAL A 163 -6.87 -4.10 7.56
N VAL A 164 -5.67 -3.82 8.05
CA VAL A 164 -4.99 -2.53 7.84
C VAL A 164 -3.87 -2.73 6.82
N VAL A 165 -3.80 -1.84 5.83
CA VAL A 165 -2.71 -1.81 4.83
C VAL A 165 -2.05 -0.45 4.85
N THR A 166 -0.76 -0.44 5.15
CA THR A 166 0.07 0.76 5.12
C THR A 166 1.33 0.51 4.32
N HIS A 167 2.11 1.56 4.05
CA HIS A 167 3.47 1.37 3.56
C HIS A 167 4.46 1.31 4.72
N CYS A 168 4.46 2.32 5.59
CA CYS A 168 5.28 2.37 6.79
C CYS A 168 4.67 1.55 7.96
N ALA A 169 5.50 1.15 8.94
CA ALA A 169 5.04 0.48 10.16
C ALA A 169 4.73 1.48 11.30
N PRO A 170 3.87 1.10 12.26
CA PRO A 170 3.74 1.84 13.53
C PRO A 170 5.06 1.92 14.30
N THR A 171 5.25 2.99 15.08
CA THR A 171 6.45 3.24 15.90
C THR A 171 6.92 2.01 16.68
N LEU A 172 6.02 1.30 17.38
CA LEU A 172 6.40 0.13 18.16
C LEU A 172 6.92 -1.01 17.28
N VAL A 173 6.33 -1.23 16.11
CA VAL A 173 6.70 -2.32 15.20
C VAL A 173 7.98 -1.97 14.44
N GLN A 174 8.13 -0.70 14.03
CA GLN A 174 9.36 -0.18 13.43
C GLN A 174 10.57 -0.41 14.35
N GLY A 175 10.45 -0.11 15.65
CA GLY A 175 11.53 -0.38 16.62
C GLY A 175 11.87 -1.86 16.81
N ARG A 176 10.93 -2.79 16.52
CA ARG A 176 11.20 -4.24 16.50
C ARG A 176 11.88 -4.70 15.21
N ILE A 177 11.77 -3.92 14.13
CA ILE A 177 12.51 -4.15 12.89
C ILE A 177 13.97 -3.78 13.13
N ASP A 178 14.17 -2.53 13.50
CA ASP A 178 15.47 -1.96 13.83
C ASP A 178 15.28 -0.81 14.85
N PRO A 179 15.83 -0.94 16.07
CA PRO A 179 15.68 0.08 17.10
C PRO A 179 16.44 1.39 16.80
N THR A 180 17.24 1.43 15.72
CA THR A 180 17.94 2.64 15.27
C THR A 180 17.12 3.50 14.31
N PHE A 181 15.98 3.00 13.83
CA PHE A 181 15.10 3.78 12.99
C PHE A 181 14.48 4.96 13.76
N GLU A 182 14.56 6.14 13.14
CA GLU A 182 13.93 7.34 13.67
C GLU A 182 12.42 7.26 13.45
N THR A 183 11.68 7.64 14.49
CA THR A 183 10.23 7.79 14.42
C THR A 183 9.89 9.15 13.85
N ASP A 184 8.74 9.24 13.21
CA ASP A 184 8.23 10.48 12.64
C ASP A 184 6.72 10.62 12.91
N ARG A 185 6.15 11.71 12.39
CA ARG A 185 4.73 12.00 12.57
C ARG A 185 3.82 10.88 12.02
N LEU A 186 4.20 10.22 10.93
CA LEU A 186 3.43 9.13 10.36
C LEU A 186 3.56 7.86 11.21
N THR A 187 4.76 7.46 11.62
CA THR A 187 4.93 6.26 12.46
C THR A 187 4.17 6.41 13.79
N ASP A 188 4.18 7.63 14.37
CA ASP A 188 3.44 7.96 15.59
C ASP A 188 1.92 7.96 15.36
N TYR A 189 1.45 8.42 14.20
CA TYR A 189 0.04 8.32 13.85
C TYR A 189 -0.40 6.86 13.63
N LEU A 190 0.43 6.05 12.98
CA LEU A 190 0.16 4.63 12.81
C LEU A 190 0.16 3.89 14.15
N GLU A 191 0.98 4.32 15.10
CA GLU A 191 0.94 3.83 16.49
C GLU A 191 -0.39 4.19 17.17
N HIS A 192 -0.88 5.42 16.99
CA HIS A 192 -2.21 5.80 17.47
C HIS A 192 -3.31 4.92 16.86
N VAL A 193 -3.27 4.65 15.55
CA VAL A 193 -4.22 3.75 14.88
C VAL A 193 -4.12 2.34 15.49
N ARG A 194 -2.91 1.81 15.69
CA ARG A 194 -2.69 0.50 16.35
C ARG A 194 -3.37 0.43 17.73
N GLU A 195 -3.30 1.49 18.52
CA GLU A 195 -3.83 1.52 19.88
C GLU A 195 -5.35 1.70 19.95
N THR A 196 -5.94 2.29 18.93
CA THR A 196 -7.34 2.74 18.96
C THR A 196 -8.26 2.01 17.97
N VAL A 197 -7.71 1.18 17.10
CA VAL A 197 -8.46 0.41 16.09
C VAL A 197 -8.29 -1.08 16.34
N SER A 198 -9.41 -1.79 16.34
CA SER A 198 -9.41 -3.25 16.34
C SER A 198 -9.25 -3.77 14.92
N PHE A 199 -8.19 -4.56 14.68
CA PHE A 199 -7.90 -5.20 13.39
C PHE A 199 -7.56 -6.69 13.58
N LYS A 200 -7.75 -7.50 12.53
CA LYS A 200 -7.32 -8.91 12.55
C LYS A 200 -5.88 -9.07 12.06
N ARG A 201 -5.52 -8.35 11.00
CA ARG A 201 -4.17 -8.35 10.42
C ARG A 201 -3.77 -6.95 9.96
N TRP A 202 -2.48 -6.66 10.06
CA TRP A 202 -1.87 -5.44 9.53
C TRP A 202 -0.71 -5.81 8.61
N PHE A 203 -0.75 -5.31 7.38
CA PHE A 203 0.30 -5.55 6.40
C PHE A 203 0.96 -4.24 5.97
N PHE A 204 2.28 -4.27 5.87
CA PHE A 204 3.08 -3.11 5.48
C PHE A 204 4.32 -3.51 4.68
N GLY A 205 4.90 -2.53 3.99
CA GLY A 205 6.05 -2.68 3.09
C GLY A 205 7.29 -1.97 3.61
N HIS A 206 7.96 -1.18 2.76
CA HIS A 206 9.00 -0.19 3.05
C HIS A 206 10.36 -0.74 3.51
N TYR A 207 10.38 -1.76 4.37
CA TYR A 207 11.60 -2.23 5.03
C TYR A 207 12.33 -3.34 4.27
N HIS A 208 11.87 -3.69 3.06
CA HIS A 208 12.45 -4.70 2.17
C HIS A 208 12.76 -6.04 2.85
N LEU A 209 11.84 -6.48 3.69
CA LEU A 209 11.95 -7.74 4.41
C LEU A 209 10.59 -8.42 4.54
N ASP A 210 10.64 -9.74 4.64
CA ASP A 210 9.49 -10.57 4.96
C ASP A 210 9.56 -11.01 6.42
N ARG A 211 8.61 -10.55 7.24
CA ARG A 211 8.55 -10.94 8.66
C ARG A 211 7.14 -10.85 9.19
N ASP A 212 6.71 -11.92 9.86
CA ASP A 212 5.45 -11.96 10.61
C ASP A 212 5.74 -11.70 12.09
N TYR A 213 4.83 -10.99 12.76
CA TYR A 213 4.88 -10.72 14.19
C TYR A 213 3.68 -11.36 14.89
N ASP A 214 3.87 -11.75 16.15
CA ASP A 214 2.88 -12.49 16.94
C ASP A 214 1.58 -11.70 17.20
N ASP A 215 1.63 -10.37 17.11
CA ASP A 215 0.51 -9.46 17.35
C ASP A 215 -0.24 -9.03 16.08
N GLY A 216 -0.14 -9.83 15.00
CA GLY A 216 -1.00 -9.66 13.82
C GLY A 216 -0.37 -8.85 12.68
N PHE A 217 0.87 -8.41 12.83
CA PHE A 217 1.60 -7.63 11.84
C PHE A 217 2.38 -8.51 10.86
N SER A 218 2.52 -8.04 9.62
CA SER A 218 3.38 -8.63 8.60
C SER A 218 4.06 -7.55 7.77
N ALA A 219 5.39 -7.54 7.80
CA ALA A 219 6.21 -6.88 6.79
C ALA A 219 6.26 -7.79 5.55
N LEU A 220 5.99 -7.22 4.37
CA LEU A 220 5.96 -7.93 3.10
C LEU A 220 6.98 -7.31 2.14
N TYR A 221 7.81 -8.16 1.54
CA TYR A 221 8.65 -7.77 0.42
C TYR A 221 8.51 -8.79 -0.70
N GLU A 222 9.18 -9.94 -0.64
CA GLU A 222 9.15 -10.95 -1.71
C GLU A 222 7.89 -11.82 -1.66
N ARG A 223 7.28 -11.97 -0.48
CA ARG A 223 6.13 -12.86 -0.31
C ARG A 223 4.84 -12.25 -0.86
N VAL A 224 3.99 -13.15 -1.34
CA VAL A 224 2.57 -12.91 -1.59
C VAL A 224 1.78 -13.78 -0.64
N VAL A 225 0.97 -13.16 0.22
CA VAL A 225 0.24 -13.87 1.28
C VAL A 225 -1.27 -13.75 1.08
N PRO A 226 -2.05 -14.82 1.24
CA PRO A 226 -3.51 -14.72 1.23
C PRO A 226 -4.00 -14.20 2.58
N PHE A 227 -4.98 -13.30 2.56
CA PHE A 227 -5.78 -12.99 3.73
C PHE A 227 -7.01 -13.92 3.76
N VAL A 228 -7.12 -14.70 4.83
CA VAL A 228 -8.27 -15.57 5.10
C VAL A 228 -8.99 -15.02 6.33
N ARG A 229 -10.30 -14.78 6.18
CA ARG A 229 -11.15 -14.10 7.16
C ARG A 229 -11.28 -14.84 8.50
#